data_AF-A0A2X1D976-F1
#
_entry.id   AF-A0A2X1D976-F1
#
_cell.length_a   1.000
_cell.length_b   1.000
_cell.length_c   1.000
_cell.angle_alpha   90.00
_cell.angle_beta   90.00
_cell.angle_gamma   90.00
#
_symmetry.space_group_name_H-M   'P 1'
#
loop_
_entity.id
_entity.type
_entity.pdbx_description
1 polymer ?
#
loop_
_entity_poly.entity_id
_entity_poly.type
_entity_poly.pdbx_seq_one_letter_code
_entity_poly.pdbx_strand_id
1 'polypeptide(L)'
;MDGGKVNVWKLDHIVPASDVDVEEQRLAEVLAKAGYDVGKLSLNALAQQVLAERAKAVVMSIGIEPSNWPHYPLGNGGVEVRFQFSREEDQVNARLALA
;
A
#
# COMPACT_ATOMS: atom_id res chain seq x y z
N MET A 1 -29.63 -20.05 -13.56
CA MET A 1 -28.84 -18.82 -13.80
C MET A 1 -27.41 -19.16 -13.43
N ASP A 2 -26.54 -19.27 -14.43
CA ASP A 2 -25.12 -19.56 -14.23
C ASP A 2 -24.48 -18.45 -13.40
N GLY A 3 -23.85 -18.83 -12.30
CA GLY A 3 -23.01 -17.95 -11.50
C GLY A 3 -21.75 -17.60 -12.28
N GLY A 4 -21.87 -16.60 -13.16
CA GLY A 4 -20.76 -16.09 -13.96
C GLY A 4 -19.61 -15.71 -13.04
N LYS A 5 -18.43 -16.31 -13.26
CA LYS A 5 -17.20 -15.93 -12.56
C LYS A 5 -17.01 -14.42 -12.74
N VAL A 6 -17.07 -13.67 -11.64
CA VAL A 6 -16.66 -12.27 -11.64
C VAL A 6 -15.17 -12.27 -11.93
N ASN A 7 -14.78 -11.75 -13.10
CA ASN A 7 -13.36 -11.58 -13.41
C ASN A 7 -12.77 -10.53 -12.46
N VAL A 8 -11.77 -10.93 -11.69
CA VAL A 8 -11.03 -10.04 -10.78
C VAL A 8 -9.72 -9.68 -11.44
N TRP A 9 -9.50 -8.38 -11.66
CA TRP A 9 -8.29 -7.83 -12.24
C TRP A 9 -7.34 -7.41 -11.12
N LYS A 10 -6.11 -7.92 -11.14
CA LYS A 10 -5.12 -7.68 -10.07
C LYS A 10 -4.05 -6.68 -10.50
N LEU A 11 -3.54 -5.92 -9.55
CA LEU A 11 -2.36 -5.06 -9.72
C LEU A 11 -1.49 -5.18 -8.47
N ASP A 12 -0.26 -5.65 -8.66
CA ASP A 12 0.75 -5.69 -7.60
C ASP A 12 1.60 -4.43 -7.72
N HIS A 13 1.66 -3.65 -6.64
CA HIS A 13 2.48 -2.46 -6.51
C HIS A 13 3.55 -2.71 -5.45
N ILE A 14 4.82 -2.60 -5.84
CA ILE A 14 5.95 -2.83 -4.95
C ILE A 14 6.46 -1.50 -4.45
N VAL A 15 6.46 -1.33 -3.13
CA VAL A 15 7.15 -0.25 -2.45
C VAL A 15 8.53 -0.78 -2.03
N PRO A 16 9.63 -0.20 -2.53
CA PRO A 16 10.97 -0.68 -2.23
C PRO A 16 11.34 -0.40 -0.77
N ALA A 17 12.28 -1.20 -0.24
CA ALA A 17 12.76 -1.06 1.13
C ALA A 17 13.31 0.35 1.42
N SER A 18 13.94 1.00 0.44
CA SER A 18 14.43 2.38 0.57
C SER A 18 13.33 3.37 0.93
N ASP A 19 12.14 3.20 0.36
CA ASP A 19 11.02 4.11 0.61
C ASP A 19 10.38 3.81 1.97
N VAL A 20 10.38 2.54 2.36
CA VAL A 20 9.99 2.11 3.72
C VAL A 20 10.94 2.69 4.76
N ASP A 21 12.25 2.64 4.55
CA ASP A 21 13.26 3.17 5.47
C ASP A 21 13.10 4.69 5.65
N VAL A 22 12.84 5.42 4.55
CA VAL A 22 12.57 6.87 4.60
C VAL A 22 11.32 7.17 5.42
N GLU A 23 10.23 6.44 5.20
CA GLU A 23 9.00 6.64 5.98
C GLU A 23 9.17 6.19 7.44
N GLU A 24 9.93 5.14 7.71
CA GLU A 24 10.28 4.67 9.06
C GLU A 24 11.04 5.75 9.82
N GLN A 25 12.06 6.37 9.21
CA GLN A 25 12.78 7.49 9.80
C GLN A 25 11.85 8.69 10.06
N ARG A 26 10.97 9.02 9.10
CA ARG A 26 10.00 10.09 9.27
C ARG A 26 9.04 9.84 10.44
N LEU A 27 8.54 8.60 10.57
CA LEU A 27 7.69 8.19 11.67
C LEU A 27 8.43 8.28 13.01
N ALA A 28 9.70 7.84 13.06
CA ALA A 28 10.55 7.98 14.24
C ALA A 28 10.65 9.44 14.69
N GLU A 29 10.92 10.37 13.77
CA GLU A 29 11.03 11.78 14.08
C GLU A 29 9.72 12.38 14.60
N VAL A 30 8.59 12.05 13.98
CA VAL A 30 7.27 12.54 14.37
C VAL A 30 6.87 12.01 15.75
N LEU A 31 7.07 10.72 15.98
CA LEU A 31 6.71 10.07 17.25
C LEU A 31 7.63 10.52 18.39
N ALA A 32 8.93 10.69 18.14
CA ALA A 32 9.85 11.25 19.13
C ALA A 32 9.43 12.68 19.54
N LYS A 33 9.05 13.53 18.56
CA LYS A 33 8.53 14.89 18.84
C LYS A 33 7.23 14.88 19.64
N ALA A 34 6.41 13.85 19.48
CA ALA A 34 5.20 13.65 20.26
C ALA A 34 5.47 13.01 21.66
N GLY A 35 6.74 12.76 22.02
CA GLY A 35 7.14 12.23 23.32
C GLY A 35 7.09 10.71 23.45
N TYR A 36 6.92 9.98 22.35
CA TYR A 36 6.98 8.52 22.37
C TYR A 36 8.43 8.01 22.46
N ASP A 37 8.61 6.92 23.20
CA ASP A 37 9.88 6.18 23.26
C ASP A 37 10.02 5.28 22.01
N VAL A 38 10.61 5.84 20.96
CA VAL A 38 10.74 5.20 19.65
C VAL A 38 11.52 3.88 19.70
N GLY A 39 12.48 3.73 20.62
CA GLY A 39 13.26 2.50 20.77
C GLY A 39 12.45 1.27 21.17
N LYS A 40 11.18 1.46 21.59
CA LYS A 40 10.25 0.38 21.95
C LYS A 40 9.20 0.10 20.87
N LEU A 41 9.21 0.82 19.75
CA LEU A 41 8.21 0.72 18.70
C LEU A 41 8.73 -0.08 17.50
N SER A 42 7.88 -0.94 16.94
CA SER A 42 8.14 -1.62 15.67
C SER A 42 7.74 -0.70 14.51
N LEU A 43 8.64 0.23 14.13
CA LEU A 43 8.32 1.24 13.13
C LEU A 43 8.33 0.73 11.70
N ASN A 44 9.14 -0.27 11.36
CA ASN A 44 9.17 -0.84 10.01
C ASN A 44 7.79 -1.32 9.53
N ALA A 45 7.10 -2.14 10.34
CA ALA A 45 5.76 -2.63 10.01
C ALA A 45 4.74 -1.49 9.89
N LEU A 46 4.86 -0.46 10.74
CA LEU A 46 4.02 0.74 10.66
C LEU A 46 4.30 1.54 9.38
N ALA A 47 5.57 1.69 8.99
CA ALA A 47 5.97 2.37 7.76
C ALA A 47 5.41 1.65 6.53
N GLN A 48 5.52 0.32 6.47
CA GLN A 48 4.93 -0.51 5.43
C GLN A 48 3.41 -0.30 5.33
N GLN A 49 2.71 -0.31 6.47
CA GLN A 49 1.26 -0.08 6.51
C GLN A 49 0.89 1.34 6.04
N VAL A 50 1.64 2.36 6.46
CA VAL A 50 1.43 3.75 6.04
C VAL A 50 1.60 3.89 4.53
N LEU A 51 2.64 3.28 3.95
CA LEU A 51 2.89 3.34 2.51
C LEU A 51 1.83 2.55 1.73
N ALA A 52 1.36 1.41 2.25
CA ALA A 52 0.26 0.67 1.66
C ALA A 52 -1.05 1.48 1.61
N GLU A 53 -1.40 2.17 2.70
CA GLU A 53 -2.58 3.05 2.73
C GLU A 53 -2.39 4.29 1.85
N ARG A 54 -1.18 4.81 1.68
CA ARG A 54 -0.91 5.89 0.72
C ARG A 54 -1.09 5.45 -0.73
N ALA A 55 -0.59 4.26 -1.10
CA ALA A 55 -0.80 3.71 -2.43
C ALA A 55 -2.30 3.57 -2.73
N LYS A 56 -3.09 3.07 -1.76
CA LYS A 56 -4.55 3.06 -1.86
C LYS A 56 -5.14 4.46 -2.02
N ALA A 57 -4.70 5.43 -1.23
CA ALA A 57 -5.20 6.80 -1.33
C ALA A 57 -4.94 7.42 -2.72
N VAL A 58 -3.80 7.11 -3.35
CA VAL A 58 -3.52 7.53 -4.73
C VAL A 58 -4.54 6.95 -5.70
N VAL A 59 -4.82 5.64 -5.62
CA VAL A 59 -5.83 4.99 -6.48
C VAL A 59 -7.22 5.57 -6.25
N MET A 60 -7.62 5.80 -5.00
CA MET A 60 -8.91 6.40 -4.67
C MET A 60 -9.02 7.86 -5.10
N SER A 61 -7.91 8.61 -5.13
CA SER A 61 -7.91 10.02 -5.55
C SER A 61 -8.29 10.22 -7.01
N ILE A 62 -8.13 9.20 -7.85
CA ILE A 62 -8.56 9.20 -9.26
C ILE A 62 -9.96 8.61 -9.47
N GLY A 63 -10.74 8.44 -8.39
CA GLY A 63 -12.12 7.96 -8.45
C GLY A 63 -12.26 6.45 -8.62
N ILE A 64 -11.21 5.68 -8.35
CA ILE A 64 -11.22 4.21 -8.44
C ILE A 64 -11.29 3.62 -7.03
N GLU A 65 -12.27 2.74 -6.81
CA GLU A 65 -12.41 2.02 -5.55
C GLU A 65 -12.03 0.54 -5.75
N PRO A 66 -10.86 0.09 -5.25
CA PRO A 66 -10.48 -1.32 -5.28
C PRO A 66 -11.47 -2.15 -4.45
N SER A 67 -11.83 -3.34 -4.93
CA SER A 67 -12.67 -4.27 -4.19
C SER A 67 -11.92 -4.94 -3.03
N ASN A 68 -10.58 -4.97 -3.09
CA ASN A 68 -9.69 -5.45 -2.03
C ASN A 68 -8.27 -4.90 -2.23
N TRP A 69 -7.48 -4.78 -1.15
CA TRP A 69 -6.10 -4.26 -1.20
C TRP A 69 -5.16 -4.86 -0.12
N PRO A 70 -5.01 -6.18 0.01
CA PRO A 70 -4.06 -6.73 0.99
C PRO A 70 -2.63 -6.25 0.72
N HIS A 71 -1.86 -6.04 1.80
CA HIS A 71 -0.44 -5.76 1.73
C HIS A 71 0.37 -6.88 2.38
N TYR A 72 1.57 -7.12 1.85
CA TYR A 72 2.44 -8.22 2.25
C TYR A 72 3.86 -7.68 2.48
N PRO A 73 4.39 -7.77 3.71
CA PRO A 73 5.79 -7.48 3.97
C PRO A 73 6.69 -8.36 3.10
N LEU A 74 7.69 -7.76 2.49
CA LEU A 74 8.69 -8.47 1.71
C LEU A 74 9.90 -8.77 2.61
N GLY A 75 10.54 -9.92 2.40
CA GLY A 75 11.72 -10.34 3.18
C GLY A 75 12.95 -9.43 3.02
N ASN A 76 12.88 -8.42 2.14
CA ASN A 76 13.90 -7.40 1.92
C ASN A 76 13.60 -6.06 2.62
N GLY A 77 12.53 -5.97 3.42
CA GLY A 77 12.11 -4.74 4.10
C GLY A 77 11.08 -3.90 3.33
N GLY A 78 10.85 -4.19 2.05
CA GLY A 78 9.79 -3.55 1.24
C GLY A 78 8.39 -4.09 1.56
N VAL A 79 7.39 -3.61 0.82
CA VAL A 79 6.00 -4.11 0.92
C VAL A 79 5.35 -4.21 -0.46
N GLU A 80 4.65 -5.32 -0.71
CA GLU A 80 3.76 -5.48 -1.86
C GLU A 80 2.34 -5.07 -1.46
N VAL A 81 1.70 -4.23 -2.27
CA VAL A 81 0.28 -3.90 -2.15
C VAL A 81 -0.44 -4.48 -3.36
N ARG A 82 -1.37 -5.42 -3.13
CA ARG A 82 -2.13 -6.07 -4.20
C ARG A 82 -3.53 -5.50 -4.29
N PHE A 83 -3.80 -4.70 -5.29
CA PHE A 83 -5.15 -4.21 -5.58
C PHE A 83 -5.95 -5.22 -6.40
N GLN A 84 -7.25 -5.30 -6.11
CA GLN A 84 -8.22 -6.09 -6.86
C GLN A 84 -9.31 -5.17 -7.40
N PHE A 85 -9.67 -5.35 -8.66
CA PHE A 85 -10.64 -4.52 -9.36
C PHE A 85 -11.69 -5.37 -10.08
N SER A 86 -12.89 -4.81 -10.16
CA SER A 86 -14.03 -5.39 -10.89
C SER A 86 -13.93 -5.15 -12.40
N ARG A 87 -13.13 -4.15 -12.83
CA ARG A 87 -12.99 -3.72 -14.22
C ARG A 87 -11.51 -3.63 -14.60
N GLU A 88 -11.19 -4.02 -15.83
CA GLU A 88 -9.84 -3.93 -16.37
C GLU A 88 -9.37 -2.48 -16.50
N GLU A 89 -10.26 -1.59 -16.95
CA GLU A 89 -9.99 -0.16 -17.09
C GLU A 89 -9.53 0.47 -15.77
N ASP A 90 -10.18 0.12 -14.66
CA ASP A 90 -9.79 0.57 -13.32
C ASP A 90 -8.39 0.09 -12.95
N GLN A 91 -8.08 -1.18 -13.26
CA GLN A 91 -6.77 -1.76 -13.01
C GLN A 91 -5.67 -1.05 -13.82
N VAL A 92 -5.93 -0.69 -15.07
CA VAL A 92 -4.99 0.02 -15.95
C VAL A 92 -4.78 1.44 -15.47
N ASN A 93 -5.85 2.17 -15.16
CA ASN A 93 -5.77 3.55 -14.67
C ASN A 93 -5.07 3.62 -13.29
N ALA A 94 -5.34 2.67 -12.40
CA ALA A 94 -4.63 2.55 -11.13
C ALA A 94 -3.12 2.31 -11.33
N ARG A 95 -2.74 1.48 -12.30
CA ARG A 95 -1.33 1.24 -12.65
C ARG A 95 -0.64 2.52 -13.11
N LEU A 96 -1.31 3.33 -13.91
CA LEU A 96 -0.78 4.61 -14.39
C LEU A 96 -0.64 5.64 -13.25
N ALA A 97 -1.55 5.65 -12.29
CA ALA A 97 -1.48 6.57 -11.16
C ALA A 97 -0.39 6.21 -10.13
N LEU A 98 0.00 4.92 -10.07
CA LEU A 98 1.03 4.40 -9.16
C LEU A 98 2.45 4.36 -9.77
N ALA A 99 2.60 4.79 -11.03
CA ALA A 99 3.84 4.72 -11.79
C ALA A 99 4.84 5.85 -11.46
#